data_AF-A0A838WXK1-F1
#
_entry.id   AF-A0A838WXK1-F1
#
_cell.length_a   1.000
_cell.length_b   1.000
_cell.length_c   1.000
_cell.angle_alpha   90.00
_cell.angle_beta   90.00
_cell.angle_gamma   90.00
#
_symmetry.space_group_name_H-M   'P 1'
#
loop_
_entity.id
_entity.type
_entity.pdbx_description
1 polymer ?
#
loop_
_entity_poly.entity_id
_entity_poly.type
_entity_poly.pdbx_seq_one_letter_code
_entity_poly.pdbx_strand_id
1 'polypeptide(L)'
;MQGKQAVQIALDYYRILGLPLAATEEQLRQAYNDRILQLPQREYSTLAIAARKRILEQAYMVLSDPRERSKYDQAYLAYAYDQTKIEIASEDNGETGNQNHNPQPLTIDVAKENLVGALVLLQELGEYELVLRLGQPYLTNRVPGKSDRHSQRRTLTNADELPDVILTVALSCLELGREQWQQSNYENAAISLETGEELLLREGIFTSVQGEITADVCRLRPYRILDLLALPM
;
A
#
# COMPACT_ATOMS: atom_id res chain seq x y z
N MET A 1 20.14 20.85 11.06
CA MET A 1 18.89 20.61 10.31
C MET A 1 19.01 19.25 9.65
N GLN A 2 18.46 18.20 10.29
CA GLN A 2 18.43 16.86 9.70
C GLN A 2 17.33 16.88 8.64
N GLY A 3 17.69 16.59 7.39
CA GLY A 3 16.73 16.48 6.30
C GLY A 3 15.66 15.47 6.67
N LYS A 4 14.39 15.91 6.69
CA LYS A 4 13.24 15.05 6.92
C LYS A 4 13.22 14.02 5.79
N GLN A 5 13.62 12.78 6.07
CA GLN A 5 13.61 11.71 5.08
C GLN A 5 12.14 11.43 4.73
N ALA A 6 11.75 11.63 3.47
CA ALA A 6 10.39 11.38 2.99
C ALA A 6 10.36 10.05 2.23
N VAL A 7 9.24 9.35 2.32
CA VAL A 7 8.92 8.15 1.55
C VAL A 7 7.88 8.56 0.52
N GLN A 8 8.22 8.37 -0.76
CA GLN A 8 7.28 8.58 -1.86
C GLN A 8 6.37 7.38 -1.99
N ILE A 9 5.07 7.66 -2.00
CA ILE A 9 4.03 6.65 -2.15
C ILE A 9 3.27 6.97 -3.43
N ALA A 10 3.14 6.00 -4.32
CA ALA A 10 2.42 6.11 -5.57
C ALA A 10 0.89 6.09 -5.32
N LEU A 11 0.41 7.16 -4.71
CA LEU A 11 -0.98 7.38 -4.35
C LEU A 11 -1.25 8.87 -4.50
N ASP A 12 -2.42 9.25 -5.01
CA ASP A 12 -2.80 10.65 -5.22
C ASP A 12 -3.79 11.15 -4.16
N TYR A 13 -3.90 12.48 -4.02
CA TYR A 13 -4.72 13.09 -2.96
C TYR A 13 -6.22 12.78 -3.10
N TYR A 14 -6.73 12.58 -4.31
CA TYR A 14 -8.13 12.24 -4.54
C TYR A 14 -8.42 10.80 -4.12
N ARG A 15 -7.53 9.85 -4.45
CA ARG A 15 -7.63 8.45 -3.99
C ARG A 15 -7.55 8.33 -2.47
N ILE A 16 -6.66 9.10 -1.82
CA ILE A 16 -6.58 9.14 -0.35
C ILE A 16 -7.92 9.51 0.29
N LEU A 17 -8.63 10.49 -0.27
CA LEU A 17 -9.93 10.92 0.24
C LEU A 17 -11.10 10.11 -0.31
N GLY A 18 -10.89 9.30 -1.35
CA GLY A 18 -11.93 8.51 -2.01
C GLY A 18 -12.87 9.37 -2.88
N LEU A 19 -12.31 10.35 -3.58
CA LEU A 19 -13.07 11.30 -4.39
C LEU A 19 -12.68 11.19 -5.88
N PRO A 20 -13.61 11.46 -6.81
CA PRO A 20 -13.25 11.71 -8.19
C PRO A 20 -12.64 13.12 -8.36
N LEU A 21 -11.85 13.31 -9.42
CA LEU A 21 -11.25 14.61 -9.77
C LEU A 21 -12.29 15.74 -9.88
N ALA A 22 -13.49 15.42 -10.39
CA ALA A 22 -14.60 16.36 -10.58
C ALA A 22 -15.35 16.73 -9.28
N ALA A 23 -14.91 16.26 -8.11
CA ALA A 23 -15.61 16.49 -6.84
C ALA A 23 -15.72 17.97 -6.47
N THR A 24 -16.87 18.41 -5.96
CA THR A 24 -17.06 19.79 -5.48
C THR A 24 -16.34 20.04 -4.15
N GLU A 25 -16.22 21.31 -3.73
CA GLU A 25 -15.65 21.65 -2.43
C GLU A 25 -16.47 21.06 -1.26
N GLU A 26 -17.80 21.03 -1.40
CA GLU A 26 -18.69 20.43 -0.41
C GLU A 26 -18.46 18.93 -0.29
N GLN A 27 -18.34 18.23 -1.43
CA GLN A 27 -18.00 16.80 -1.46
C GLN A 27 -16.61 16.53 -0.88
N LEU A 28 -15.64 17.41 -1.15
CA LEU A 28 -14.30 17.33 -0.58
C LEU A 28 -14.34 17.40 0.95
N ARG A 29 -15.06 18.39 1.50
CA ARG A 29 -15.20 18.57 2.95
C ARG A 29 -15.94 17.39 3.58
N GLN A 30 -17.00 16.91 2.94
CA GLN A 30 -17.78 15.77 3.43
C GLN A 30 -16.93 14.50 3.48
N ALA A 31 -16.26 14.14 2.39
CA ALA A 31 -15.43 12.94 2.33
C ALA A 31 -14.25 12.99 3.31
N TYR A 32 -13.63 14.15 3.49
CA TYR A 32 -12.61 14.32 4.54
C TYR A 32 -13.18 14.03 5.94
N ASN A 33 -14.32 14.62 6.30
CA ASN A 33 -14.95 14.38 7.60
C ASN A 33 -15.30 12.90 7.79
N ASP A 34 -15.88 12.26 6.77
CA ASP A 34 -16.24 10.85 6.81
C ASP A 34 -15.00 9.95 7.01
N ARG A 35 -13.90 10.23 6.29
CA ARG A 35 -12.63 9.50 6.43
C ARG A 35 -11.98 9.66 7.80
N ILE A 36 -12.15 10.82 8.45
CA ILE A 36 -11.65 11.08 9.80
C ILE A 36 -12.47 10.32 10.85
N LEU A 37 -13.79 10.21 10.65
CA LEU A 37 -14.69 9.47 11.54
C LEU A 37 -14.54 7.95 11.36
N GLN A 38 -14.23 7.49 10.15
CA GLN A 38 -13.98 6.09 9.86
C GLN A 38 -12.59 5.68 10.35
N LEU A 39 -12.54 5.22 11.61
CA LEU A 39 -11.32 4.68 12.21
C LEU A 39 -11.04 3.25 11.69
N PRO A 40 -9.75 2.87 11.56
CA PRO A 40 -9.36 1.49 11.31
C PRO A 40 -9.99 0.56 12.36
N GLN A 41 -10.67 -0.51 11.94
CA GLN A 41 -11.41 -1.40 12.85
C GLN A 41 -10.54 -2.45 13.57
N ARG A 42 -9.22 -2.45 13.32
CA ARG A 42 -8.28 -3.44 13.86
C ARG A 42 -7.48 -2.86 15.04
N GLU A 43 -6.59 -3.67 15.61
CA GLU A 43 -5.81 -3.39 16.84
C GLU A 43 -4.72 -2.30 16.66
N TYR A 44 -4.96 -1.31 15.80
CA TYR A 44 -4.02 -0.24 15.52
C TYR A 44 -3.82 0.68 16.72
N SER A 45 -2.57 1.08 16.92
CA SER A 45 -2.21 2.03 17.98
C SER A 45 -2.74 3.44 17.69
N THR A 46 -2.79 4.27 18.73
CA THR A 46 -3.10 5.70 18.59
C THR A 46 -2.07 6.43 17.73
N LEU A 47 -0.83 5.94 17.67
CA LEU A 47 0.23 6.51 16.83
C LEU A 47 -0.10 6.29 15.36
N ALA A 48 -0.45 5.05 14.98
CA ALA A 48 -0.87 4.73 13.62
C ALA A 48 -2.09 5.54 13.18
N ILE A 49 -3.11 5.64 14.04
CA ILE A 49 -4.32 6.42 13.78
C ILE A 49 -3.99 7.91 13.60
N ALA A 50 -3.12 8.48 14.44
CA ALA A 50 -2.68 9.87 14.32
C ALA A 50 -1.85 10.11 13.05
N ALA A 51 -0.96 9.17 12.68
CA ALA A 51 -0.18 9.24 11.45
C ALA A 51 -1.09 9.19 10.21
N ARG A 52 -2.08 8.29 10.19
CA ARG A 52 -3.11 8.20 9.14
C ARG A 52 -3.85 9.52 9.00
N LYS A 53 -4.31 10.08 10.12
CA LYS A 53 -5.02 11.36 10.17
C LYS A 53 -4.21 12.51 9.56
N ARG A 54 -2.90 12.61 9.87
CA ARG A 54 -2.02 13.65 9.30
C ARG A 54 -1.94 13.60 7.79
N ILE A 55 -1.97 12.40 7.20
CA ILE A 55 -1.94 12.23 5.74
C ILE A 55 -3.27 12.63 5.11
N LEU A 56 -4.40 12.27 5.73
CA LEU A 56 -5.73 12.74 5.31
C LEU A 56 -5.84 14.27 5.37
N GLU A 57 -5.35 14.88 6.45
CA GLU A 57 -5.28 16.33 6.62
C GLU A 57 -4.40 16.97 5.53
N GLN A 58 -3.23 16.41 5.24
CA GLN A 58 -2.36 16.90 4.16
C GLN A 58 -3.09 16.88 2.81
N ALA A 59 -3.76 15.78 2.47
CA ALA A 59 -4.54 15.67 1.23
C ALA A 59 -5.65 16.72 1.17
N TYR A 60 -6.40 16.88 2.25
CA TYR A 60 -7.47 17.86 2.33
C TYR A 60 -6.95 19.29 2.20
N MET A 61 -5.86 19.64 2.88
CA MET A 61 -5.28 20.98 2.82
C MET A 61 -4.88 21.36 1.39
N VAL A 62 -4.22 20.46 0.67
CA VAL A 62 -3.82 20.70 -0.73
C VAL A 62 -5.05 20.86 -1.64
N LEU A 63 -6.06 20.00 -1.50
CA LEU A 63 -7.25 20.05 -2.36
C LEU A 63 -8.25 21.14 -1.95
N SER A 64 -8.18 21.66 -0.73
CA SER A 64 -9.08 22.72 -0.26
C SER A 64 -8.65 24.12 -0.72
N ASP A 65 -7.36 24.35 -0.99
CA ASP A 65 -6.87 25.60 -1.58
C ASP A 65 -7.10 25.57 -3.10
N PRO A 66 -7.93 26.47 -3.66
CA PRO A 66 -8.22 26.49 -5.10
C PRO A 66 -6.99 26.58 -6.00
N ARG A 67 -5.94 27.27 -5.55
CA ARG A 67 -4.70 27.45 -6.33
C ARG A 67 -3.86 26.18 -6.33
N GLU A 68 -3.66 25.58 -5.15
CA GLU A 68 -2.91 24.33 -5.04
C GLU A 68 -3.67 23.17 -5.69
N ARG A 69 -4.99 23.11 -5.53
CA ARG A 69 -5.85 22.14 -6.23
C ARG A 69 -5.74 22.28 -7.74
N SER A 70 -5.84 23.50 -8.30
CA SER A 70 -5.72 23.70 -9.74
C SER A 70 -4.35 23.30 -10.28
N LYS A 71 -3.28 23.63 -9.55
CA LYS A 71 -1.91 23.21 -9.90
C LYS A 71 -1.77 21.69 -9.87
N TYR A 72 -2.34 21.04 -8.85
CA TYR A 72 -2.35 19.60 -8.72
C TYR A 72 -3.14 18.92 -9.84
N ASP A 73 -4.33 19.44 -10.16
CA ASP A 73 -5.18 18.92 -11.25
C ASP A 73 -4.49 19.02 -12.62
N GLN A 74 -3.74 20.10 -12.87
CA GLN A 74 -2.95 20.23 -14.10
C GLN A 74 -1.86 19.17 -14.18
N ALA A 75 -1.14 18.92 -13.08
CA ALA A 75 -0.13 17.86 -13.02
C ALA A 75 -0.76 16.47 -13.17
N TYR A 76 -1.92 16.25 -12.56
CA TYR A 76 -2.69 15.01 -12.67
C TYR A 76 -3.09 14.72 -14.13
N LEU A 77 -3.65 15.71 -14.82
CA LEU A 77 -4.09 15.56 -16.21
C LEU A 77 -2.92 15.38 -17.17
N ALA A 78 -1.80 16.08 -16.95
CA ALA A 78 -0.58 15.89 -17.73
C ALA A 78 -0.06 14.44 -17.61
N TYR A 79 0.01 13.92 -16.37
CA TYR A 79 0.40 12.55 -16.11
C TYR A 79 -0.52 11.53 -16.80
N ALA A 80 -1.84 11.69 -16.63
CA ALA A 80 -2.82 10.78 -17.23
C ALA A 80 -2.74 10.76 -18.76
N TYR A 81 -2.55 11.93 -19.39
CA TYR A 81 -2.38 12.04 -20.83
C TYR A 81 -1.12 11.32 -21.33
N ASP A 82 0.01 11.51 -20.63
CA ASP A 82 1.27 10.85 -20.97
C ASP A 82 1.16 9.32 -20.84
N GLN A 83 0.46 8.81 -19.81
CA GLN A 83 0.18 7.38 -19.68
C GLN A 83 -0.63 6.84 -20.86
N THR A 84 -1.74 7.48 -21.21
CA THR A 84 -2.59 7.03 -22.33
C THR A 84 -1.83 7.07 -23.66
N LYS A 85 -0.97 8.06 -23.86
CA LYS A 85 -0.13 8.15 -25.06
C LYS A 85 0.86 6.99 -25.16
N ILE A 86 1.43 6.54 -24.04
CA ILE A 86 2.34 5.38 -24.00
C ILE A 86 1.58 4.09 -24.31
N GLU A 87 0.39 3.90 -23.74
CA GLU A 87 -0.44 2.72 -24.01
C GLU A 87 -0.77 2.62 -25.50
N ILE A 88 -1.23 3.71 -26.13
CA ILE A 88 -1.55 3.75 -27.56
C ILE A 88 -0.30 3.51 -28.43
N ALA A 89 0.86 4.08 -28.06
CA ALA A 89 2.11 3.88 -28.79
C ALA A 89 2.67 2.46 -28.65
N SER A 90 2.26 1.70 -27.63
CA SER A 90 2.69 0.31 -27.42
C SER A 90 1.89 -0.71 -28.25
N GLU A 91 0.75 -0.31 -28.82
CA GLU A 91 -0.09 -1.16 -29.68
C GLU A 91 0.28 -1.07 -31.19
N ASP A 92 1.01 -0.04 -31.61
CA ASP A 92 1.44 0.20 -33.00
C ASP A 92 2.96 -0.05 -33.14
N ASN A 93 3.36 -1.26 -33.52
CA ASN A 93 4.76 -1.72 -33.55
C ASN A 93 5.70 -0.87 -34.46
N GLY A 94 6.92 -0.60 -33.99
CA GLY A 94 8.10 -0.37 -34.86
C GLY A 94 8.76 1.01 -34.82
N GLU A 95 9.86 1.09 -34.06
CA GLU A 95 11.02 2.00 -34.22
C GLU A 95 10.88 3.54 -34.19
N THR A 96 11.54 4.09 -33.16
CA THR A 96 12.32 5.35 -33.08
C THR A 96 11.61 6.70 -32.94
N GLY A 97 11.68 7.22 -31.71
CA GLY A 97 11.47 8.62 -31.36
C GLY A 97 11.87 8.90 -29.92
N ASN A 98 13.17 8.99 -29.68
CA ASN A 98 13.84 9.27 -28.40
C ASN A 98 13.25 10.50 -27.66
N GLN A 99 12.36 10.28 -26.68
CA GLN A 99 12.34 10.99 -25.39
C GLN A 99 11.80 10.02 -24.34
N ASN A 100 12.71 9.44 -23.55
CA ASN A 100 12.39 8.65 -22.35
C ASN A 100 11.79 9.56 -21.27
N HIS A 101 10.62 10.16 -21.51
CA HIS A 101 9.83 10.73 -20.43
C HIS A 101 8.87 9.64 -19.96
N ASN A 102 9.39 8.78 -19.08
CA ASN A 102 8.51 7.89 -18.33
C ASN A 102 7.68 8.81 -17.40
N PRO A 103 6.36 8.93 -17.58
CA PRO A 103 5.55 9.81 -16.76
C PRO A 103 5.73 9.40 -15.31
N GLN A 104 6.16 10.34 -14.47
CA GLN A 104 6.38 10.05 -13.06
C GLN A 104 5.02 9.84 -12.39
N PRO A 105 4.79 8.69 -11.73
CA PRO A 105 3.53 8.44 -11.04
C PRO A 105 3.21 9.56 -10.08
N LEU A 106 1.94 9.93 -9.99
CA LEU A 106 1.47 10.85 -8.97
C LEU A 106 1.80 10.27 -7.61
N THR A 107 2.81 10.86 -6.97
CA THR A 107 3.29 10.44 -5.66
C THR A 107 3.03 11.50 -4.62
N ILE A 108 2.74 11.05 -3.41
CA ILE A 108 2.73 11.92 -2.23
C ILE A 108 3.99 11.68 -1.43
N ASP A 109 4.63 12.78 -1.06
CA ASP A 109 5.74 12.77 -0.10
C ASP A 109 5.17 12.60 1.31
N VAL A 110 5.36 11.41 1.87
CA VAL A 110 4.99 11.12 3.25
C VAL A 110 6.24 11.19 4.10
N ALA A 111 6.22 12.03 5.15
CA ALA A 111 7.31 12.07 6.11
C ALA A 111 7.49 10.68 6.74
N LYS A 112 8.75 10.26 6.96
CA LYS A 112 9.05 8.93 7.54
C LYS A 112 8.30 8.63 8.84
N GLU A 113 8.10 9.66 9.68
CA GLU A 113 7.32 9.58 10.92
C GLU A 113 5.84 9.23 10.72
N ASN A 114 5.30 9.42 9.51
CA ASN A 114 3.93 9.09 9.15
C ASN A 114 3.83 7.80 8.31
N LEU A 115 4.94 7.07 8.12
CA LEU A 115 4.97 5.87 7.29
C LEU A 115 3.90 4.85 7.69
N VAL A 116 3.73 4.60 9.00
CA VAL A 116 2.73 3.65 9.48
C VAL A 116 1.32 4.06 9.04
N GLY A 117 0.98 5.35 9.19
CA GLY A 117 -0.29 5.88 8.72
C GLY A 117 -0.49 5.71 7.22
N ALA A 118 0.60 5.82 6.46
CA ALA A 118 0.61 5.59 5.02
C ALA A 118 0.36 4.13 4.66
N LEU A 119 1.01 3.19 5.35
CA LEU A 119 0.77 1.76 5.17
C LEU A 119 -0.69 1.40 5.48
N VAL A 120 -1.25 1.96 6.57
CA VAL A 120 -2.67 1.76 6.92
C VAL A 120 -3.58 2.27 5.80
N LEU A 121 -3.34 3.47 5.26
CA LEU A 121 -4.14 4.00 4.15
C LEU A 121 -4.05 3.12 2.89
N LEU A 122 -2.85 2.64 2.56
CA LEU A 122 -2.67 1.75 1.42
C LEU A 122 -3.45 0.44 1.60
N GLN A 123 -3.40 -0.14 2.79
CA GLN A 123 -4.17 -1.35 3.12
C GLN A 123 -5.68 -1.10 3.03
N GLU A 124 -6.19 0.04 3.52
CA GLU A 124 -7.60 0.41 3.40
C GLU A 124 -8.05 0.65 1.95
N LEU A 125 -7.13 1.03 1.07
CA LEU A 125 -7.38 1.30 -0.34
C LEU A 125 -7.17 0.07 -1.24
N GLY A 126 -6.83 -1.08 -0.67
CA GLY A 126 -6.57 -2.32 -1.42
C GLY A 126 -5.19 -2.39 -2.08
N GLU A 127 -4.27 -1.47 -1.76
CA GLU A 127 -2.92 -1.42 -2.33
C GLU A 127 -1.96 -2.37 -1.60
N TYR A 128 -2.35 -3.64 -1.48
CA TYR A 128 -1.69 -4.63 -0.61
C TYR A 128 -0.24 -4.90 -1.04
N GLU A 129 0.04 -5.04 -2.33
CA GLU A 129 1.41 -5.27 -2.82
C GLU A 129 2.34 -4.09 -2.51
N LEU A 130 1.82 -2.86 -2.57
CA LEU A 130 2.58 -1.66 -2.21
C LEU A 130 2.85 -1.63 -0.69
N VAL A 131 1.90 -2.07 0.14
CA VAL A 131 2.14 -2.27 1.58
C VAL A 131 3.27 -3.26 1.80
N LEU A 132 3.26 -4.43 1.15
CA LEU A 132 4.31 -5.43 1.31
C LEU A 132 5.68 -4.87 0.91
N ARG A 133 5.76 -4.23 -0.27
CA ARG A 133 7.00 -3.61 -0.78
C ARG A 133 7.54 -2.51 0.14
N LEU A 134 6.67 -1.70 0.72
CA LEU A 134 7.09 -0.60 1.61
C LEU A 134 7.35 -1.06 3.04
N GLY A 135 6.62 -2.06 3.55
CA GLY A 135 6.72 -2.57 4.91
C GLY A 135 7.86 -3.57 5.12
N GLN A 136 8.11 -4.45 4.15
CA GLN A 136 9.11 -5.52 4.27
C GLN A 136 10.52 -5.04 4.67
N PRO A 137 11.07 -3.92 4.16
CA PRO A 137 12.38 -3.42 4.59
C PRO A 137 12.50 -3.14 6.10
N TYR A 138 11.38 -2.93 6.80
CA TYR A 138 11.33 -2.69 8.25
C TYR A 138 11.17 -3.99 9.07
N LEU A 139 10.84 -5.11 8.41
CA LEU A 139 10.56 -6.41 9.03
C LEU A 139 11.70 -7.44 8.85
N THR A 140 12.44 -7.37 7.74
CA THR A 140 13.41 -8.42 7.33
C THR A 140 14.63 -8.55 8.25
N ASN A 141 14.93 -7.59 9.12
CA ASN A 141 16.19 -7.56 9.87
C ASN A 141 16.03 -7.77 11.39
N ARG A 142 15.48 -8.92 11.80
CA ARG A 142 15.58 -9.45 13.17
C ARG A 142 16.45 -10.72 13.28
N VAL A 143 17.01 -11.24 12.19
CA VAL A 143 17.94 -12.38 12.22
C VAL A 143 19.39 -11.86 12.28
N PRO A 144 20.11 -12.01 13.42
CA PRO A 144 21.51 -11.62 13.50
C PRO A 144 22.35 -12.66 12.74
N GLY A 145 22.85 -12.34 11.54
CA GLY A 145 23.88 -13.18 10.91
C GLY A 145 24.06 -13.14 9.40
N LYS A 146 23.14 -12.57 8.62
CA LYS A 146 23.33 -12.45 7.16
C LYS A 146 23.12 -11.00 6.72
N SER A 147 24.14 -10.20 6.96
CA SER A 147 24.26 -8.85 6.43
C SER A 147 24.45 -8.91 4.91
N ASP A 148 23.36 -8.79 4.17
CA ASP A 148 23.45 -8.46 2.75
C ASP A 148 23.90 -7.00 2.62
N ARG A 149 24.98 -6.78 1.87
CA ARG A 149 25.71 -5.50 1.83
C ARG A 149 24.98 -4.39 1.05
N HIS A 150 23.79 -4.68 0.50
CA HIS A 150 23.02 -3.77 -0.36
C HIS A 150 21.62 -3.42 0.16
N SER A 151 21.17 -3.96 1.29
CA SER A 151 19.88 -3.55 1.88
C SER A 151 20.05 -2.19 2.56
N GLN A 152 19.63 -1.11 1.91
CA GLN A 152 19.52 0.20 2.56
C GLN A 152 18.70 0.04 3.85
N ARG A 153 19.38 0.08 4.99
CA ARG A 153 18.79 -0.09 6.32
C ARG A 153 17.71 0.97 6.52
N ARG A 154 16.44 0.54 6.57
CA ARG A 154 15.34 1.43 6.96
C ARG A 154 14.97 1.13 8.40
N THR A 155 15.28 2.07 9.28
CA THR A 155 14.89 2.03 10.69
C THR A 155 13.53 2.70 10.86
N LEU A 156 12.67 2.15 11.71
CA LEU A 156 11.46 2.86 12.15
C LEU A 156 11.83 4.09 12.97
N THR A 157 10.92 5.06 13.03
CA THR A 157 11.13 6.25 13.85
C THR A 157 10.93 5.94 15.32
N ASN A 158 9.97 5.08 15.64
CA ASN A 158 9.69 4.64 17.00
C ASN A 158 9.56 3.10 17.06
N ALA A 159 9.95 2.49 18.18
CA ALA A 159 9.77 1.05 18.37
C ALA A 159 8.27 0.65 18.42
N ASP A 160 7.44 1.57 18.91
CA ASP A 160 5.99 1.38 19.06
C ASP A 160 5.24 1.34 17.71
N GLU A 161 5.90 1.72 16.61
CA GLU A 161 5.35 1.63 15.24
C GLU A 161 5.38 0.20 14.71
N LEU A 162 6.27 -0.65 15.24
CA LEU A 162 6.53 -1.97 14.68
C LEU A 162 5.34 -2.93 14.75
N PRO A 163 4.58 -3.02 15.86
CA PRO A 163 3.35 -3.81 15.90
C PRO A 163 2.35 -3.38 14.83
N ASP A 164 2.20 -2.08 14.60
CA ASP A 164 1.29 -1.57 13.56
C ASP A 164 1.78 -1.95 12.16
N VAL A 165 3.08 -1.86 11.87
CA VAL A 165 3.64 -2.30 10.58
C VAL A 165 3.43 -3.81 10.38
N ILE A 166 3.65 -4.62 11.41
CA ILE A 166 3.40 -6.07 11.37
C ILE A 166 1.92 -6.33 11.09
N LEU A 167 1.02 -5.65 11.80
CA LEU A 167 -0.42 -5.76 11.62
C LEU A 167 -0.83 -5.41 10.19
N THR A 168 -0.37 -4.28 9.66
CA THR A 168 -0.74 -3.85 8.31
C THR A 168 -0.21 -4.81 7.24
N VAL A 169 1.02 -5.30 7.38
CA VAL A 169 1.60 -6.28 6.44
C VAL A 169 0.85 -7.61 6.52
N ALA A 170 0.55 -8.10 7.71
CA ALA A 170 -0.19 -9.36 7.89
C ALA A 170 -1.63 -9.26 7.34
N LEU A 171 -2.33 -8.15 7.58
CA LEU A 171 -3.65 -7.90 7.01
C LEU A 171 -3.58 -7.79 5.48
N SER A 172 -2.53 -7.18 4.93
CA SER A 172 -2.35 -7.10 3.47
C SER A 172 -2.08 -8.47 2.86
N CYS A 173 -1.29 -9.33 3.52
CA CYS A 173 -1.12 -10.73 3.14
C CYS A 173 -2.45 -11.51 3.14
N LEU A 174 -3.29 -11.28 4.17
CA LEU A 174 -4.59 -11.93 4.30
C LEU A 174 -5.53 -11.54 3.14
N GLU A 175 -5.68 -10.24 2.88
CA GLU A 175 -6.59 -9.76 1.84
C GLU A 175 -6.06 -10.05 0.43
N LEU A 176 -4.75 -9.91 0.18
CA LEU A 176 -4.13 -10.29 -1.09
C LEU A 176 -4.31 -11.79 -1.38
N GLY A 177 -4.14 -12.64 -0.37
CA GLY A 177 -4.39 -14.07 -0.49
C GLY A 177 -5.84 -14.38 -0.88
N ARG A 178 -6.82 -13.66 -0.29
CA ARG A 178 -8.24 -13.79 -0.63
C ARG A 178 -8.54 -13.33 -2.05
N GLU A 179 -7.96 -12.21 -2.49
CA GLU A 179 -8.12 -11.71 -3.86
C GLU A 179 -7.58 -12.71 -4.89
N GLN A 180 -6.36 -13.22 -4.67
CA GLN A 180 -5.76 -14.22 -5.56
C GLN A 180 -6.56 -15.52 -5.58
N TRP A 181 -7.11 -15.93 -4.43
CA TRP A 181 -7.99 -17.09 -4.36
C TRP A 181 -9.27 -16.87 -5.18
N GLN A 182 -9.91 -15.71 -5.08
CA GLN A 182 -11.09 -15.39 -5.91
C GLN A 182 -10.79 -15.41 -7.41
N GLN A 183 -9.54 -15.12 -7.80
CA GLN A 183 -9.05 -15.20 -9.18
C GLN A 183 -8.56 -16.59 -9.59
N SER A 184 -8.74 -17.62 -8.75
CA SER A 184 -8.24 -18.99 -8.95
C SER A 184 -6.71 -19.13 -9.03
N ASN A 185 -5.97 -18.10 -8.62
CA ASN A 185 -4.51 -18.12 -8.54
C ASN A 185 -4.07 -18.76 -7.22
N TYR A 186 -4.35 -20.05 -7.04
CA TYR A 186 -4.24 -20.73 -5.74
C TYR A 186 -2.82 -20.79 -5.18
N GLU A 187 -1.80 -20.90 -6.04
CA GLU A 187 -0.40 -20.89 -5.60
C GLU A 187 -0.01 -19.53 -5.02
N ASN A 188 -0.32 -18.44 -5.72
CA ASN A 188 -0.05 -17.09 -5.24
C ASN A 188 -0.82 -16.81 -3.94
N ALA A 189 -2.10 -17.23 -3.88
CA ALA A 189 -2.92 -17.11 -2.68
C ALA A 189 -2.27 -17.80 -1.48
N ALA A 190 -1.73 -19.00 -1.67
CA ALA A 190 -1.04 -19.74 -0.62
C ALA A 190 0.24 -19.02 -0.19
N ILE A 191 1.07 -18.56 -1.13
CA ILE A 191 2.30 -17.81 -0.83
C ILE A 191 1.99 -16.56 -0.01
N SER A 192 0.97 -15.78 -0.40
CA SER A 192 0.56 -14.56 0.31
C SER A 192 0.13 -14.86 1.74
N LEU A 193 -0.74 -15.87 1.93
CA LEU A 193 -1.23 -16.27 3.25
C LEU A 193 -0.13 -16.86 4.14
N GLU A 194 0.68 -17.77 3.61
CA GLU A 194 1.80 -18.41 4.33
C GLU A 194 2.83 -17.35 4.77
N THR A 195 3.10 -16.34 3.93
CA THR A 195 3.98 -15.21 4.29
C THR A 195 3.45 -14.43 5.50
N GLY A 196 2.13 -14.16 5.53
CA GLY A 196 1.49 -13.48 6.65
C GLY A 196 1.47 -14.33 7.93
N GLU A 197 1.23 -15.64 7.79
CA GLU A 197 1.24 -16.60 8.90
C GLU A 197 2.64 -16.72 9.52
N GLU A 198 3.69 -16.86 8.70
CA GLU A 198 5.08 -16.92 9.17
C GLU A 198 5.46 -15.65 9.93
N LEU A 199 5.06 -14.48 9.41
CA LEU A 199 5.32 -13.20 10.06
C LEU A 199 4.69 -13.14 11.46
N LEU A 200 3.41 -13.50 11.59
CA LEU A 200 2.72 -13.46 12.89
C LEU A 200 3.25 -14.53 13.86
N LEU A 201 3.58 -15.73 13.37
CA LEU A 201 4.21 -16.79 14.16
C LEU A 201 5.56 -16.35 14.74
N ARG A 202 6.39 -15.71 13.92
CA ARG A 202 7.72 -15.24 14.33
C ARG A 202 7.66 -14.19 15.41
N GLU A 203 6.70 -13.27 15.31
CA GLU A 203 6.57 -12.14 16.24
C GLU A 203 5.73 -12.47 17.48
N GLY A 204 4.87 -13.49 17.41
CA GLY A 204 4.06 -13.98 18.53
C GLY A 204 2.94 -13.02 18.96
N ILE A 205 2.43 -12.21 18.04
CA ILE A 205 1.41 -11.18 18.27
C ILE A 205 0.21 -11.32 17.31
N PHE A 206 -0.91 -10.68 17.62
CA PHE A 206 -2.15 -10.69 16.81
C PHE A 206 -2.70 -12.10 16.50
N THR A 207 -2.88 -12.90 17.55
CA THR A 207 -3.35 -14.30 17.44
C THR A 207 -4.71 -14.44 16.77
N SER A 208 -5.59 -13.43 16.86
CA SER A 208 -6.85 -13.41 16.14
C SER A 208 -6.63 -13.38 14.63
N VAL A 209 -5.78 -12.48 14.14
CA VAL A 209 -5.45 -12.35 12.70
C VAL A 209 -4.72 -13.61 12.22
N GLN A 210 -3.81 -14.14 13.04
CA GLN A 210 -3.15 -15.40 12.73
C GLN A 210 -4.15 -16.54 12.54
N GLY A 211 -5.14 -16.66 13.44
CA GLY A 211 -6.21 -17.64 13.33
C GLY A 211 -7.05 -17.48 12.05
N GLU A 212 -7.34 -16.25 11.64
CA GLU A 212 -8.01 -15.96 10.36
C GLU A 212 -7.18 -16.46 9.17
N ILE A 213 -5.88 -16.16 9.13
CA ILE A 213 -4.97 -16.58 8.06
C ILE A 213 -4.85 -18.11 8.02
N THR A 214 -4.59 -18.76 9.17
CA THR A 214 -4.47 -20.22 9.24
C THR A 214 -5.76 -20.92 8.77
N ALA A 215 -6.92 -20.37 9.09
CA ALA A 215 -8.21 -20.90 8.61
C ALA A 215 -8.31 -20.82 7.08
N ASP A 216 -7.92 -19.70 6.47
CA ASP A 216 -7.94 -19.52 5.02
C ASP A 216 -6.91 -20.42 4.32
N VAL A 217 -5.69 -20.57 4.86
CA VAL A 217 -4.68 -21.55 4.37
C VAL A 217 -5.25 -22.96 4.39
N CYS A 218 -5.88 -23.38 5.50
CA CYS A 218 -6.46 -24.72 5.61
C CYS A 218 -7.56 -24.97 4.57
N ARG A 219 -8.39 -23.96 4.29
CA ARG A 219 -9.46 -24.06 3.29
C ARG A 219 -8.92 -24.04 1.85
N LEU A 220 -7.77 -23.39 1.60
CA LEU A 220 -7.14 -23.29 0.29
C LEU A 220 -6.42 -24.59 -0.14
N ARG A 221 -5.86 -25.35 0.81
CA ARG A 221 -5.04 -26.55 0.53
C ARG A 221 -5.64 -27.53 -0.49
N PRO A 222 -6.92 -27.93 -0.42
CA PRO A 222 -7.49 -28.86 -1.40
C PRO A 222 -7.47 -28.31 -2.83
N TYR A 223 -7.73 -27.01 -3.01
CA TYR A 223 -7.76 -26.36 -4.33
C TYR A 223 -6.37 -26.32 -4.95
N ARG A 224 -5.35 -25.97 -4.16
CA ARG A 224 -3.94 -25.95 -4.61
C ARG A 224 -3.47 -27.33 -5.06
N ILE A 225 -3.82 -28.40 -4.35
CA ILE A 225 -3.46 -29.78 -4.74
C ILE A 225 -4.11 -30.14 -6.09
N LEU A 226 -5.39 -29.84 -6.26
CA LEU A 226 -6.10 -30.13 -7.51
C LEU A 226 -5.52 -29.36 -8.70
N ASP A 227 -5.15 -28.11 -8.50
CA ASP A 227 -4.56 -27.26 -9.53
C ASP A 227 -3.17 -27.78 -9.97
N LEU A 228 -2.32 -28.15 -9.01
CA LEU A 228 -1.01 -28.76 -9.31
C LEU A 228 -1.12 -30.11 -10.03
N LEU A 229 -2.16 -30.90 -9.76
CA LEU A 229 -2.43 -32.16 -10.46
C LEU A 229 -2.97 -31.97 -11.88
N ALA A 230 -3.55 -30.80 -12.18
CA ALA A 230 -4.10 -30.48 -13.49
C ALA A 230 -3.05 -29.94 -14.49
N LEU A 231 -1.82 -29.65 -14.02
CA LEU A 231 -0.74 -29.18 -14.89
C LEU A 231 -0.30 -30.30 -15.86
N PRO A 232 -0.18 -30.01 -17.17
CA PRO A 232 0.30 -30.99 -18.13
C PRO A 232 1.77 -31.35 -17.84
N MET A 233 2.08 -32.65 -17.83
CA MET A 233 3.42 -33.19 -17.62
C MET A 233 4.39 -32.89 -18.77
#